data_AF-A0A381NTC9-F1
#
_entry.id   AF-A0A381NTC9-F1
#
_cell.length_a   1.000
_cell.length_b   1.000
_cell.length_c   1.000
_cell.angle_alpha   90.00
_cell.angle_beta   90.00
_cell.angle_gamma   90.00
#
_symmetry.space_group_name_H-M   'P 1'
#
loop_
_entity.id
_entity.type
_entity.pdbx_description
1 polymer ?
#
loop_
_entity_poly.entity_id
_entity_poly.type
_entity_poly.pdbx_seq_one_letter_code
_entity_poly.pdbx_strand_id
1 'polypeptide(L)' 'MDEEAHRRQTGRADHAIVFRPDHGHELLSDIGRGTHPGYPLIGWMRGLSELRGIVHALEHPQNT' A
#
# COMPACT_ATOMS: atom_id res chain seq x y z
N MET A 1 2.34 2.76 12.23
CA MET A 1 3.49 1.87 12.53
C MET A 1 3.48 1.38 13.98
N ASP A 2 2.92 2.17 14.90
CA ASP A 2 2.89 1.88 16.34
C ASP A 2 2.32 0.51 16.71
N GLU A 3 1.21 0.09 16.07
CA GLU A 3 0.61 -1.24 16.31
C GLU A 3 1.55 -2.38 15.86
N GLU A 4 2.14 -2.28 14.67
CA GLU A 4 3.12 -3.29 14.22
C GLU A 4 4.33 -3.34 15.16
N ALA A 5 4.80 -2.19 15.65
CA ALA A 5 5.86 -2.11 16.64
C ALA A 5 5.46 -2.76 17.97
N HIS A 6 4.24 -2.52 18.45
CA HIS A 6 3.70 -3.16 19.66
C HIS A 6 3.62 -4.68 19.51
N ARG A 7 3.15 -5.19 18.36
CA ARG A 7 3.13 -6.63 18.08
C ARG A 7 4.52 -7.25 18.05
N ARG A 8 5.51 -6.56 17.47
CA ARG A 8 6.92 -6.99 17.50
C ARG A 8 7.44 -7.07 18.94
N GLN A 9 7.16 -6.06 19.77
CA GLN A 9 7.60 -6.00 21.16
C GLN A 9 6.97 -7.09 22.04
N THR A 10 5.72 -7.47 21.75
CA THR A 10 5.00 -8.53 22.47
C THR A 10 5.26 -9.94 21.94
N GLY A 11 6.18 -10.09 20.96
CA GLY A 11 6.59 -11.39 20.41
C GLY A 11 5.53 -12.06 19.52
N ARG A 12 4.55 -11.30 19.01
CA ARG A 12 3.52 -11.85 18.11
C ARG A 12 4.10 -12.14 16.73
N ALA A 13 3.80 -13.33 16.20
CA ALA A 13 4.25 -13.74 14.87
C ALA A 13 3.59 -12.91 13.75
N ASP A 14 2.34 -12.46 13.94
CA ASP A 14 1.56 -11.66 12.99
C ASP A 14 1.76 -10.15 13.18
N HIS A 15 3.01 -9.75 13.40
CA HIS A 15 3.35 -8.36 13.68
C HIS A 15 3.22 -7.45 12.46
N ALA A 16 3.29 -8.00 11.24
CA ALA A 16 3.09 -7.25 10.01
C ALA A 16 1.59 -7.12 9.71
N ILE A 17 1.13 -5.89 9.51
CA ILE A 17 -0.22 -5.58 9.03
C ILE A 17 -0.16 -5.52 7.51
N VAL A 18 -0.68 -6.57 6.87
CA VAL A 18 -0.72 -6.65 5.41
C VAL A 18 -1.78 -5.69 4.87
N PHE A 19 -1.41 -4.89 3.87
CA PHE A 19 -2.32 -4.00 3.17
C PHE A 19 -2.25 -4.21 1.65
N ARG A 20 -3.31 -3.80 0.98
CA ARG A 20 -3.42 -3.73 -0.48
C ARG A 20 -4.13 -2.43 -0.86
N PRO A 21 -3.84 -1.85 -2.03
CA PRO A 21 -4.79 -0.92 -2.62
C PRO A 21 -6.10 -1.66 -2.87
N ASP A 22 -7.21 -0.98 -2.62
CA ASP A 22 -8.53 -1.57 -2.75
C ASP A 22 -8.97 -1.52 -4.22
N HIS A 23 -9.28 -0.32 -4.71
CA HIS A 23 -9.69 -0.06 -6.10
C HIS A 23 -8.66 0.79 -6.85
N GLY A 24 -8.57 0.61 -8.18
CA GLY A 24 -7.73 1.38 -9.09
C GLY A 24 -8.53 2.06 -10.20
N HIS A 25 -8.04 3.21 -10.66
CA HIS A 25 -8.56 3.87 -11.86
C HIS A 25 -7.99 3.22 -13.12
N GLU A 26 -8.79 3.16 -14.19
CA GLU A 26 -8.26 2.77 -15.50
C GLU A 26 -7.32 3.87 -16.00
N LEU A 27 -6.06 3.51 -16.25
CA LEU A 27 -5.00 4.43 -16.63
C LEU A 27 -4.20 3.83 -17.78
N LEU A 28 -3.66 4.69 -18.64
CA LEU A 28 -2.72 4.31 -19.70
C LEU A 28 -3.26 3.13 -20.54
N SER A 29 -2.51 2.04 -20.65
CA SER A 29 -2.86 0.87 -21.45
C SER A 29 -4.00 0.03 -20.89
N ASP A 30 -4.52 0.33 -19.70
CA ASP A 30 -5.70 -0.35 -19.18
C ASP A 30 -7.01 0.19 -19.77
N ILE A 31 -6.98 1.41 -20.31
CA ILE A 31 -8.15 2.00 -20.98
C ILE A 31 -8.51 1.14 -22.20
N GLY A 32 -9.73 0.62 -22.23
CA GLY A 32 -10.24 -0.20 -23.33
C GLY A 32 -9.79 -1.66 -23.31
N ARG A 33 -9.06 -2.12 -22.28
CA ARG A 33 -8.70 -3.54 -22.11
C ARG A 33 -9.85 -4.42 -21.60
N GLY A 34 -10.95 -3.82 -21.15
CA GLY A 34 -12.06 -4.55 -20.55
C GLY A 34 -11.67 -5.21 -19.23
N THR A 35 -10.91 -4.48 -18.38
CA THR A 35 -10.53 -4.98 -17.06
C THR A 35 -11.75 -5.08 -16.13
N HIS A 36 -11.64 -5.86 -15.05
CA HIS A 36 -12.70 -5.88 -14.05
C HIS A 36 -12.87 -4.48 -13.45
N PRO A 37 -14.10 -3.93 -13.36
CA PRO A 37 -14.33 -2.61 -12.81
C PRO A 37 -13.69 -2.46 -11.43
N GLY A 38 -12.83 -1.45 -11.28
CA GLY A 38 -12.10 -1.20 -10.04
C GLY A 38 -10.80 -1.98 -9.85
N TYR A 39 -10.45 -2.91 -10.74
CA TYR A 39 -9.22 -3.71 -10.68
C TYR A 39 -8.31 -3.60 -11.93
N PRO A 40 -8.07 -2.41 -12.50
CA PRO A 40 -7.06 -2.24 -13.55
C PRO A 40 -5.64 -2.28 -12.97
N LEU A 41 -4.74 -2.99 -13.63
CA LEU A 41 -3.37 -3.26 -13.16
C LEU A 41 -2.61 -1.97 -12.81
N ILE A 42 -2.61 -0.98 -13.70
CA ILE A 42 -1.84 0.25 -13.59
C ILE A 42 -2.38 1.13 -12.47
N GLY A 43 -3.70 1.29 -12.38
CA GLY A 43 -4.34 2.01 -11.26
C GLY A 43 -4.01 1.38 -9.91
N TRP A 44 -3.99 0.05 -9.87
CA TRP A 44 -3.65 -0.72 -8.69
C TRP A 44 -2.18 -0.56 -8.29
N MET A 45 -1.25 -0.67 -9.25
CA MET A 45 0.19 -0.46 -9.02
C MET A 45 0.49 0.97 -8.54
N ARG A 46 -0.20 1.96 -9.10
CA ARG A 46 -0.08 3.36 -8.68
C ARG A 46 -0.51 3.51 -7.22
N GLY A 47 -1.71 3.03 -6.86
CA GLY A 47 -2.21 3.12 -5.48
C GLY A 47 -1.31 2.41 -4.48
N LEU A 48 -0.77 1.23 -4.83
CA LEU A 48 0.20 0.54 -3.99
C LEU A 48 1.48 1.37 -3.80
N SER A 49 1.98 1.98 -4.88
CA SER A 49 3.20 2.80 -4.85
C SER A 49 3.02 4.05 -4.00
N GLU A 50 1.86 4.72 -4.08
CA GLU A 50 1.52 5.88 -3.26
C GLU A 50 1.46 5.52 -1.77
N LEU A 51 0.76 4.42 -1.42
CA LEU A 51 0.71 3.93 -0.04
C LEU A 51 2.10 3.61 0.51
N ARG A 52 2.95 2.92 -0.28
CA ARG A 52 4.31 2.62 0.14
C ARG A 52 5.18 3.86 0.33
N GLY A 53 5.03 4.87 -0.53
CA GLY A 53 5.72 6.14 -0.39
C GLY A 53 5.35 6.87 0.90
N ILE A 54 4.06 6.90 1.25
CA ILE A 54 3.57 7.49 2.51
C ILE A 54 4.14 6.74 3.71
N VAL A 55 4.07 5.41 3.72
CA VAL A 55 4.65 4.60 4.81
C VAL A 55 6.13 4.90 4.98
N HIS A 56 6.89 4.92 3.88
CA HIS A 56 8.31 5.22 3.92
C HIS A 56 8.60 6.62 4.48
N ALA A 57 7.80 7.63 4.10
CA ALA A 57 7.95 8.98 4.62
C ALA A 57 7.65 9.07 6.13
N LEU A 58 6.62 8.35 6.60
CA LEU A 58 6.26 8.30 8.03
C LEU A 58 7.28 7.54 8.88
N GLU A 59 7.98 6.56 8.30
CA GLU A 59 9.08 5.84 8.96
C GLU A 59 10.40 6.63 8.96
N HIS A 60 10.51 7.69 8.15
CA HIS A 60 11.76 8.42 7.98
C HIS A 60 12.10 9.21 9.26
N PRO A 61 13.28 8.99 9.87
CA PRO A 61 13.68 9.73 11.07
C PRO A 61 13.67 11.24 10.79
N GLN A 62 12.96 11.99 11.62
CA GLN A 62 13.04 13.45 11.57
C GLN A 62 14.36 13.84 12.24
N ASN A 63 15.39 14.20 11.47
CA ASN A 63 16.58 14.84 12.03
C ASN A 63 16.16 16.22 12.58
N THR A 64 15.86 16.26 13.88
CA THR A 64 15.71 17.50 14.67
C THR A 64 16.77 17.52 15.75
#